data_AF-A0A1H0TUS2-F1
#
_entry.id   AF-A0A1H0TUS2-F1
#
_cell.length_a   1.000
_cell.length_b   1.000
_cell.length_c   1.000
_cell.angle_alpha   90.00
_cell.angle_beta   90.00
_cell.angle_gamma   90.00
#
_symmetry.space_group_name_H-M   'P 1'
#
loop_
_entity.id
_entity.type
_entity.pdbx_description
1 polymer ?
#
loop_
_entity_poly.entity_id
_entity_poly.type
_entity_poly.pdbx_seq_one_letter_code
_entity_poly.pdbx_strand_id
1 'polypeptide(L)' 'MELGRFLRARRTQTSPDLVGLTVGPGLRRTPGLRREELATLAGISIDYYVRLERGKETRPSPSVL' A
#
# COMPACT_ATOMS: atom_id res chain seq x y z
N MET A 1 11.13 -5.24 -11.45
CA MET A 1 11.14 -4.21 -10.39
C MET A 1 10.96 -4.88 -9.05
N GLU A 2 12.06 -5.04 -8.31
CA GLU A 2 12.11 -5.67 -6.98
C GLU A 2 11.27 -4.92 -5.95
N LEU A 3 11.30 -3.58 -6.00
CA LEU A 3 10.52 -2.70 -5.12
C LEU A 3 9.01 -2.96 -5.18
N GLY A 4 8.44 -3.07 -6.38
CA GLY A 4 6.99 -3.30 -6.52
C GLY A 4 6.53 -4.62 -5.90
N ARG A 5 7.36 -5.68 -6.02
CA ARG A 5 7.12 -6.98 -5.37
C ARG A 5 7.23 -6.84 -3.85
N PHE A 6 8.25 -6.16 -3.35
CA PHE A 6 8.43 -5.91 -1.92
C PHE A 6 7.24 -5.15 -1.31
N LEU A 7 6.82 -4.04 -1.94
CA LEU A 7 5.68 -3.23 -1.49
C LEU A 7 4.38 -4.04 -1.46
N ARG A 8 4.14 -4.85 -2.50
CA ARG A 8 3.00 -5.76 -2.52
C ARG A 8 3.07 -6.77 -1.38
N ALA A 9 4.22 -7.43 -1.22
CA ALA A 9 4.42 -8.46 -0.20
C ALA A 9 4.23 -7.91 1.22
N ARG A 10 4.79 -6.73 1.52
CA ARG A 10 4.58 -6.06 2.80
C ARG A 10 3.12 -5.71 3.02
N ARG A 11 2.47 -5.07 2.04
CA ARG A 11 1.05 -4.70 2.13
C ARG A 11 0.15 -5.91 2.42
N THR A 12 0.36 -7.03 1.73
CA THR A 12 -0.48 -8.23 1.92
C THR A 12 -0.22 -8.98 3.22
N GLN A 13 0.93 -8.78 3.86
CA GLN A 13 1.31 -9.41 5.14
C GLN A 13 0.97 -8.53 6.35
N THR A 14 0.87 -7.21 6.18
CA THR A 14 0.51 -6.31 7.29
C THR A 14 -0.98 -6.43 7.58
N SER A 15 -1.31 -6.85 8.80
CA SER A 15 -2.70 -6.89 9.28
C SER A 15 -3.22 -5.47 9.56
N PRO A 16 -4.49 -5.16 9.25
CA PRO A 16 -5.08 -3.85 9.51
C PRO A 16 -5.05 -3.44 10.99
N ASP A 17 -5.25 -4.39 11.92
CA ASP A 17 -5.24 -4.14 13.36
C ASP A 17 -3.87 -3.64 13.86
N LEU A 18 -2.76 -4.11 13.27
CA LEU A 18 -1.41 -3.68 13.63
C LEU A 18 -1.15 -2.19 13.34
N VAL A 19 -1.98 -1.58 12.51
CA VAL A 19 -1.91 -0.15 12.15
C VAL A 19 -3.14 0.62 12.64
N GLY A 20 -3.89 0.04 13.58
CA GLY A 20 -5.06 0.69 14.20
C GLY A 20 -6.29 0.78 13.31
N LEU A 21 -6.33 0.05 12.19
CA LEU A 21 -7.49 0.02 11.32
C LEU A 21 -8.46 -1.07 11.78
N THR A 22 -9.69 -0.66 12.05
CA THR A 22 -10.80 -1.60 12.27
C THR A 22 -11.28 -2.12 10.93
N VAL A 23 -11.34 -3.43 10.76
CA VAL A 23 -11.90 -4.04 9.55
C VAL A 23 -13.41 -3.83 9.55
N GLY A 24 -13.89 -2.92 8.70
CA GLY A 24 -15.32 -2.60 8.59
C GLY A 24 -16.17 -3.74 8.01
N PRO A 25 -17.51 -3.63 8.10
CA PRO A 25 -18.42 -4.64 7.57
C PRO A 25 -18.31 -4.72 6.03
N GLY A 26 -17.95 -5.90 5.52
CA GLY A 26 -17.85 -6.16 4.08
C GLY A 26 -16.87 -7.28 3.73
N LEU A 27 -17.05 -7.88 2.55
CA LEU A 27 -16.19 -8.96 2.09
C LEU A 27 -14.80 -8.43 1.71
N ARG A 28 -13.79 -8.79 2.52
CA ARG A 28 -12.40 -8.41 2.27
C ARG A 28 -11.72 -9.46 1.39
N ARG A 29 -11.25 -9.05 0.21
CA ARG A 29 -10.55 -9.94 -0.74
C ARG A 29 -9.05 -10.11 -0.46
N THR A 30 -8.47 -9.30 0.43
CA THR A 30 -7.05 -9.35 0.79
C THR A 30 -6.91 -9.45 2.30
N PRO A 31 -6.16 -10.42 2.83
CA PRO A 31 -6.01 -10.59 4.29
C PRO A 31 -5.29 -9.40 4.93
N GLY A 32 -4.27 -8.84 4.26
CA GLY A 32 -3.58 -7.62 4.71
C GLY A 32 -4.22 -6.31 4.25
N LEU A 33 -3.42 -5.25 4.22
CA LEU A 33 -3.87 -3.90 3.86
C LEU A 33 -4.36 -3.78 2.40
N ARG A 34 -5.39 -2.97 2.20
CA ARG A 34 -5.80 -2.46 0.88
C ARG A 34 -4.81 -1.40 0.41
N ARG A 35 -4.82 -1.10 -0.89
CA ARG A 35 -3.97 -0.04 -1.44
C ARG A 35 -4.38 1.33 -0.91
N GLU A 36 -5.67 1.58 -0.81
CA GLU A 36 -6.24 2.80 -0.24
C GLU A 36 -5.81 2.99 1.21
N GLU A 37 -6.01 1.97 2.06
CA GLU A 37 -5.61 2.00 3.47
C GLU A 37 -4.11 2.33 3.63
N LEU A 38 -3.24 1.65 2.88
CA LEU A 38 -1.79 1.92 2.95
C LEU A 38 -1.44 3.32 2.43
N ALA A 39 -2.05 3.76 1.34
CA ALA A 39 -1.83 5.10 0.79
C ALA A 39 -2.24 6.19 1.80
N THR A 40 -3.39 6.03 2.46
CA THR A 40 -3.84 6.92 3.54
C THR A 40 -2.86 6.93 4.70
N LEU A 41 -2.41 5.76 5.18
CA LEU A 41 -1.43 5.66 6.27
C LEU A 41 -0.08 6.30 5.94
N ALA A 42 0.34 6.21 4.67
CA ALA A 42 1.59 6.79 4.19
C ALA A 42 1.46 8.26 3.78
N GLY A 43 0.26 8.86 3.82
CA GLY A 43 0.04 10.24 3.38
C GLY A 43 0.29 10.48 1.89
N ILE A 44 0.13 9.45 1.06
CA ILE A 44 0.35 9.52 -0.39
C ILE A 44 -0.94 9.22 -1.17
N SER A 45 -1.01 9.63 -2.43
CA SER A 45 -2.14 9.24 -3.28
C SER A 45 -2.10 7.75 -3.60
N ILE A 46 -3.27 7.13 -3.71
CA ILE A 46 -3.41 5.73 -4.12
C ILE A 46 -2.76 5.48 -5.48
N ASP A 47 -2.92 6.40 -6.43
CA ASP A 47 -2.37 6.29 -7.78
C ASP A 47 -0.84 6.29 -7.77
N TYR A 48 -0.23 7.08 -6.88
CA TYR A 48 1.21 7.06 -6.68
C TYR A 48 1.67 5.71 -6.12
N TYR A 49 1.01 5.17 -5.09
CA TYR A 49 1.31 3.84 -4.57
C TYR A 49 1.14 2.74 -5.63
N VAL A 50 0.10 2.81 -6.46
CA VAL A 50 -0.13 1.83 -7.55
C VAL A 50 0.99 1.89 -8.59
N ARG A 51 1.51 3.08 -8.93
CA ARG A 51 2.66 3.22 -9.84
C ARG A 51 3.93 2.64 -9.25
N LEU A 52 4.19 2.84 -7.95
CA LEU A 52 5.29 2.21 -7.22
C LEU A 52 5.16 0.69 -7.18
N GLU A 53 3.98 0.14 -6.84
CA GLU A 53 3.74 -1.31 -6.79
C GLU A 53 3.91 -1.97 -8.17
N ARG A 54 3.58 -1.25 -9.25
CA ARG A 54 3.78 -1.70 -10.63
C ARG A 54 5.21 -1.49 -11.14
N GLY A 55 6.06 -0.78 -10.38
CA GLY A 55 7.39 -0.41 -10.81
C GLY A 55 7.39 0.45 -12.08
N LYS A 56 6.35 1.28 -12.26
CA LYS A 56 6.25 2.23 -13.38
C LYS A 56 6.68 3.65 -12.99
N GLU A 57 7.11 3.85 -11.75
CA GLU A 57 7.63 5.14 -11.31
C GLU A 57 9.06 5.32 -11.83
N THR A 58 9.23 6.20 -12.81
CA THR A 58 10.54 6.54 -13.40
C THR A 58 11.18 7.77 -12.74
N ARG A 59 10.46 8.50 -11.87
CA ARG A 59 10.92 9.68 -11.13
C ARG A 59 10.19 9.81 -9.78
N PRO A 60 10.63 9.15 -8.70
CA PRO A 60 10.04 9.37 -7.38
C PRO A 60 10.29 10.82 -6.93
N SER A 61 9.23 11.54 -6.56
CA SER A 61 9.37 12.85 -5.92
C SER A 61 10.16 12.73 -4.61
N PRO A 62 11.00 13.72 -4.23
CA PRO A 62 11.80 13.67 -3.01
C PRO A 62 11.00 13.48 -1.72
N SER A 63 9.68 13.72 -1.73
CA SER A 63 8.79 13.54 -0.58
C SER A 63 8.66 12.08 -0.09
N VAL A 64 9.40 11.14 -0.69
CA VAL A 64 9.33 9.70 -0.41
C VAL A 64 10.69 9.13 0.00
N LEU A 65 11.71 9.98 0.23
CA LEU A 65 12.96 9.58 0.88
C LEU A 65 12.97 10.01 2.36
#